data_AF-A0A661V7G2-F1
#
_entry.id   AF-A0A661V7G2-F1
#
_cell.length_a   1.000
_cell.length_b   1.000
_cell.length_c   1.000
_cell.angle_alpha   90.00
_cell.angle_beta   90.00
_cell.angle_gamma   90.00
#
_symmetry.space_group_name_H-M   'P 1'
#
loop_
_entity.id
_entity.type
_entity.pdbx_description
1 polymer ?
#
loop_
_entity_poly.entity_id
_entity_poly.type
_entity_poly.pdbx_seq_one_letter_code
_entity_poly.pdbx_strand_id
1 'polypeptide(L)'
;MTGYPITVGVEYTERLSRLTTFFRIFMVIPHSICLYFLGIAAGVVVFIAWWAILFTARYPKWAFDFVSGYLRWSTRVGGYYYLLTDRYPPFSLD
;
A
#
# COMPACT_ATOMS: atom_id res chain seq x y z
N MET A 1 7.12 32.94 -35.50
CA MET A 1 5.99 32.42 -34.70
C MET A 1 5.80 30.96 -35.06
N THR A 2 6.58 30.07 -34.43
CA THR A 2 6.64 28.64 -34.77
C THR A 2 5.63 27.86 -33.94
N GLY A 3 4.64 27.26 -34.62
CA GLY A 3 3.60 26.42 -34.05
C GLY A 3 4.15 25.08 -33.59
N TYR A 4 3.96 24.76 -32.32
CA TYR A 4 4.37 23.49 -31.70
C TYR A 4 3.25 22.45 -31.91
N PRO A 5 3.51 21.28 -32.55
CA PRO A 5 2.47 20.39 -33.06
C PRO A 5 1.98 19.34 -32.04
N ILE A 6 2.06 19.62 -30.74
CA ILE A 6 1.62 18.68 -29.70
C ILE A 6 0.70 19.41 -28.72
N THR A 7 -0.61 19.21 -28.91
CA THR A 7 -1.65 19.46 -27.92
C THR A 7 -1.80 18.19 -27.10
N VAL A 8 -1.10 18.10 -25.97
CA VAL A 8 -1.35 17.03 -24.99
C VAL A 8 -2.71 17.32 -24.35
N GLY A 9 -3.73 16.56 -24.73
CA GLY A 9 -4.99 16.46 -23.99
C GLY A 9 -4.72 15.78 -22.66
N VAL A 10 -4.17 16.52 -21.70
CA VAL A 10 -4.16 16.07 -20.31
C VAL A 10 -5.59 16.26 -19.84
N GLU A 11 -6.34 15.16 -19.80
CA GLU A 11 -7.61 15.09 -19.09
C GLU A 11 -7.28 15.22 -17.60
N TYR A 12 -7.05 16.46 -17.17
CA TYR A 12 -6.86 16.81 -15.77
C TYR A 12 -8.21 16.47 -15.12
N THR A 13 -8.28 15.28 -14.51
CA THR A 13 -9.43 14.86 -13.72
C THR A 13 -9.51 15.80 -12.53
N GLU A 14 -10.19 16.92 -12.77
CA GLU A 14 -10.55 17.94 -11.80
C GLU A 14 -11.70 17.39 -10.97
N ARG A 15 -11.41 16.41 -10.11
CA ARG A 15 -12.36 16.01 -9.06
C ARG A 15 -11.67 15.45 -7.83
N LEU A 16 -10.70 16.19 -7.31
CA LEU A 16 -10.40 16.15 -5.88
C LEU A 16 -11.61 16.74 -5.13
N SER A 17 -12.62 15.90 -4.87
CA SER A 17 -13.69 16.25 -3.97
C SER A 17 -13.09 16.37 -2.56
N ARG A 18 -12.87 17.60 -2.12
CA ARG A 18 -12.38 17.97 -0.79
C ARG A 18 -13.30 17.43 0.34
N LEU A 19 -14.55 17.10 -0.01
CA LEU A 19 -15.53 16.45 0.86
C LEU A 19 -15.27 14.96 1.07
N THR A 20 -14.73 14.25 0.06
CA THR A 20 -14.35 12.85 0.22
C THR A 20 -13.12 12.67 1.10
N THR A 21 -12.26 13.68 1.27
CA THR A 21 -11.17 13.66 2.27
C THR A 21 -11.69 13.44 3.69
N PHE A 22 -12.85 14.02 4.04
CA PHE A 22 -13.44 13.87 5.37
C PHE A 22 -14.00 12.46 5.59
N PHE A 23 -14.67 11.90 4.58
CA PHE A 23 -15.08 10.48 4.59
C PHE A 23 -13.90 9.51 4.55
N ARG A 24 -12.78 9.93 3.98
CA ARG A 24 -11.56 9.12 3.87
C ARG A 24 -11.00 8.72 5.23
N ILE A 25 -11.05 9.61 6.22
CA ILE A 25 -10.64 9.29 7.60
C ILE A 25 -11.46 8.12 8.14
N PHE A 26 -12.79 8.12 7.96
CA PHE A 26 -13.65 7.04 8.43
C PHE A 26 -13.33 5.70 7.75
N MET A 27 -12.94 5.72 6.48
CA MET A 27 -12.62 4.52 5.69
C MET A 27 -11.16 4.05 5.85
N VAL A 28 -10.25 4.96 6.18
CA VAL A 28 -8.84 4.68 6.48
C VAL A 28 -8.69 4.08 7.87
N ILE A 29 -9.47 4.51 8.86
CA ILE A 29 -9.42 3.98 10.24
C ILE A 29 -9.47 2.44 10.28
N PRO A 30 -10.41 1.73 9.61
CA PRO A 30 -10.40 0.27 9.63
C PRO A 30 -9.16 -0.31 8.93
N HIS A 31 -8.67 0.31 7.85
CA HIS A 31 -7.45 -0.16 7.18
C HIS A 31 -6.20 0.05 8.02
N SER A 32 -6.08 1.18 8.71
CA SER A 32 -4.93 1.48 9.56
C SER A 32 -4.91 0.55 10.77
N ILE A 33 -6.07 0.22 11.35
CA ILE A 33 -6.17 -0.79 12.41
C ILE A 33 -5.69 -2.16 11.89
N CYS A 34 -6.21 -2.63 10.75
CA CYS A 34 -5.80 -3.93 10.22
C CYS A 34 -4.32 -3.95 9.81
N LEU A 35 -3.78 -2.90 9.19
CA LEU A 35 -2.35 -2.77 8.88
C LEU A 35 -1.50 -2.72 10.14
N TYR A 36 -1.96 -2.09 11.21
CA TYR A 36 -1.24 -2.05 12.47
C TYR A 36 -1.06 -3.47 13.05
N PHE A 37 -2.15 -4.23 13.15
CA PHE A 37 -2.08 -5.63 13.62
C PHE A 37 -1.26 -6.50 12.67
N LEU A 38 -1.41 -6.32 11.36
CA LEU A 38 -0.66 -7.09 10.38
C LEU A 38 0.84 -6.71 10.38
N GLY A 39 1.18 -5.47 10.71
CA GLY A 39 2.55 -5.01 10.89
C GLY A 39 3.21 -5.62 12.13
N ILE A 40 2.47 -5.78 13.23
CA ILE A 40 2.93 -6.56 14.39
C ILE A 40 3.20 -8.00 13.98
N ALA A 41 2.26 -8.64 13.28
CA ALA A 41 2.44 -10.00 12.78
C ALA A 41 3.65 -10.11 11.84
N ALA A 42 3.84 -9.14 10.94
CA ALA A 42 5.00 -9.10 10.04
C ALA A 42 6.31 -8.98 10.83
N GLY A 43 6.35 -8.15 11.88
CA GLY A 43 7.51 -8.06 12.77
C GLY A 43 7.84 -9.39 13.45
N VAL A 44 6.82 -10.10 13.96
CA VAL A 44 6.99 -11.44 14.55
C VAL A 44 7.48 -12.45 13.51
N VAL A 45 6.91 -12.44 12.30
CA VAL A 45 7.31 -13.32 11.20
C VAL A 45 8.75 -13.05 10.76
N VAL A 46 9.16 -11.78 10.66
CA VAL A 46 10.55 -11.40 10.35
C VAL A 46 11.49 -11.85 11.46
N PHE A 47 11.10 -11.73 12.72
CA PHE A 47 11.90 -12.21 13.85
C PHE A 47 12.08 -13.73 13.82
N ILE A 48 11.00 -14.49 13.54
CA ILE A 48 11.08 -15.95 13.35
C ILE A 48 11.94 -16.29 12.14
N ALA A 49 11.77 -15.57 11.03
CA ALA A 49 12.56 -15.76 9.81
C ALA A 49 14.04 -15.51 10.05
N TRP A 50 14.40 -14.51 10.86
CA TRP A 50 15.79 -14.23 11.24
C TRP A 50 16.43 -15.44 11.91
N TRP A 51 15.78 -16.03 12.92
CA TRP A 51 16.24 -17.28 13.53
C TRP A 51 16.31 -18.43 12.54
N ALA A 52 15.28 -18.60 11.70
CA ALA A 52 15.26 -19.65 10.69
C ALA A 52 16.43 -19.55 9.70
N ILE A 53 16.81 -18.33 9.32
CA ILE A 53 17.97 -18.06 8.43
C ILE A 53 19.28 -18.41 9.14
N LEU A 54 19.43 -18.08 10.43
CA LEU A 54 20.64 -18.43 11.18
C LEU A 54 20.90 -19.94 11.20
N PHE A 55 19.86 -20.75 11.33
CA PHE A 55 19.99 -22.21 11.35
C PHE A 55 19.98 -22.86 9.97
N THR A 56 19.22 -22.32 9.02
CA THR A 56 18.94 -22.98 7.73
C THR A 56 19.71 -22.35 6.56
N ALA A 57 20.34 -21.18 6.79
CA ALA A 57 20.95 -20.31 5.77
C ALA A 57 20.03 -19.99 4.58
N ARG A 58 18.71 -20.15 4.77
CA ARG A 58 17.68 -19.97 3.75
C ARG A 58 16.53 -19.20 4.33
N TYR A 59 16.01 -18.24 3.56
CA TYR A 59 14.83 -17.49 3.93
C TYR A 59 13.58 -18.36 3.75
N PRO A 60 12.79 -18.62 4.80
CA PRO A 60 11.59 -19.45 4.69
C PRO A 60 10.56 -18.80 3.75
N LYS A 61 10.13 -19.55 2.73
CA LYS A 61 9.24 -19.04 1.68
C LYS A 61 7.91 -18.50 2.23
N TRP A 62 7.32 -19.18 3.20
CA TRP A 62 6.06 -18.76 3.83
C TRP A 62 6.19 -17.38 4.51
N ALA A 63 7.34 -17.08 5.12
CA ALA A 63 7.57 -15.80 5.77
C ALA A 63 7.72 -14.68 4.73
N PHE A 64 8.36 -14.99 3.60
CA PHE A 64 8.55 -14.06 2.51
C PHE A 64 7.21 -13.69 1.85
N ASP A 65 6.40 -14.71 1.58
CA ASP A 65 5.07 -14.54 0.99
C ASP A 65 4.19 -13.68 1.92
N PHE A 66 4.26 -13.88 3.24
CA PHE A 66 3.53 -13.06 4.21
C PHE A 66 4.01 -11.60 4.26
N VAL A 67 5.32 -11.38 4.40
CA VAL A 67 5.89 -10.03 4.51
C VAL A 67 5.71 -9.24 3.21
N SER A 68 5.86 -9.88 2.05
CA SER A 68 5.64 -9.24 0.76
C SER A 68 4.17 -8.87 0.52
N GLY A 69 3.23 -9.73 0.93
CA GLY A 69 1.79 -9.42 0.91
C GLY A 69 1.44 -8.22 1.81
N TYR A 70 2.00 -8.18 3.03
CA TYR A 70 1.87 -7.04 3.93
C TYR A 70 2.42 -5.75 3.30
N LEU A 71 3.62 -5.80 2.72
CA LEU A 71 4.24 -4.62 2.10
C LEU A 71 3.39 -4.09 0.93
N ARG A 72 2.91 -4.97 0.06
CA ARG A 72 2.06 -4.59 -1.09
C ARG A 72 0.78 -3.93 -0.64
N TRP A 73 0.11 -4.49 0.37
CA TRP A 73 -1.11 -3.91 0.90
C TRP A 73 -0.84 -2.57 1.61
N SER A 74 0.25 -2.47 2.37
CA SER A 74 0.70 -1.23 3.01
C SER A 74 0.98 -0.13 1.99
N THR A 75 1.69 -0.43 0.89
CA THR A 75 1.94 0.52 -0.21
C THR A 75 0.65 0.96 -0.88
N ARG A 76 -0.32 0.05 -1.10
CA ARG A 76 -1.63 0.39 -1.68
C ARG A 76 -2.42 1.34 -0.76
N VAL A 77 -2.46 1.08 0.55
CA VAL A 77 -3.13 1.95 1.52
C VAL A 77 -2.39 3.27 1.70
N GLY A 78 -1.06 3.27 1.69
CA GLY A 78 -0.24 4.48 1.72
C GLY A 78 -0.46 5.36 0.50
N GLY A 79 -0.53 4.77 -0.70
CA GLY A 79 -0.84 5.50 -1.94
C GLY A 79 -2.24 6.14 -1.92
N TYR A 80 -3.22 5.47 -1.33
CA TYR A 80 -4.51 6.08 -1.02
C TYR A 80 -4.31 7.22 -0.01
N TYR A 81 -3.73 6.97 1.16
CA TYR A 81 -3.54 7.98 2.21
C TYR A 81 -2.86 9.27 1.73
N TYR A 82 -1.79 9.16 0.93
CA TYR A 82 -1.02 10.28 0.39
C TYR A 82 -1.62 10.93 -0.88
N LEU A 83 -2.85 10.59 -1.28
CA LEU A 83 -3.50 11.09 -2.52
C LEU A 83 -2.75 10.76 -3.82
N LEU A 84 -1.83 9.80 -3.80
CA LEU A 84 -1.15 9.30 -5.01
C LEU A 84 -2.09 8.48 -5.90
N THR A 85 -3.22 8.01 -5.36
CA THR A 85 -4.21 7.20 -6.08
C THR A 85 -5.61 7.35 -5.48
N ASP A 86 -6.61 7.54 -6.34
CA ASP A 86 -8.05 7.58 -5.97
C ASP A 86 -8.73 6.20 -6.00
N ARG A 87 -8.05 5.19 -6.57
CA ARG A 87 -8.57 3.83 -6.62
C ARG A 87 -8.50 3.20 -5.24
N TYR A 88 -9.65 2.91 -4.66
CA TYR A 88 -9.77 2.24 -3.37
C TYR A 88 -9.09 0.86 -3.42
N PRO A 89 -8.11 0.60 -2.54
CA PRO A 89 -7.38 -0.67 -2.57
C PRO A 89 -8.21 -1.81 -1.94
N PRO A 90 -8.27 -2.99 -2.57
CA PRO A 90 -8.95 -4.15 -2.00
C PRO A 90 -8.18 -4.69 -0.78
N PHE A 91 -8.92 -5.17 0.23
CA PHE A 91 -8.39 -5.92 1.38
C PHE A 91 -7.84 -7.27 0.91
N SER A 92 -6.60 -7.28 0.40
CA SER A 92 -5.98 -8.45 -0.20
C SER A 92 -4.48 -8.40 0.00
N LEU A 93 -3.90 -9.56 0.28
CA LEU A 93 -2.45 -9.78 0.39
C LEU A 93 -1.84 -10.22 -0.96
N ASP A 94 -2.63 -10.20 -2.04
CA ASP A 94 -2.31 -10.68 -3.39
C ASP A 94 -1.56 -9.69 -4.29
#